data_AF-A0AAV1JRY2-F1
#
_entry.id   AF-A0AAV1JRY2-F1
#
_cell.length_a   1.000
_cell.length_b   1.000
_cell.length_c   1.000
_cell.angle_alpha   90.00
_cell.angle_beta   90.00
_cell.angle_gamma   90.00
#
_symmetry.space_group_name_H-M   'P 1'
#
loop_
_entity.id
_entity.type
_entity.pdbx_description
1 polymer ?
#
loop_
_entity_poly.entity_id
_entity_poly.type
_entity_poly.pdbx_seq_one_letter_code
_entity_poly.pdbx_strand_id
1 'polypeptide(L)'
;MFCYYTLFVGLIIIAKSEITKDTIGFPESEENLNLVNKKERYPVYLPSMCGENELYYPGDQEDDWICDCRPGYLYYPEKDSCWPAFRRGPCNDKEHLRLPHNSIIPVCVKNPCNDGFVVWKGTCQRLGSTAPCKIEFPPAVLWVNATTMSLGCVPLNFHIRSEIAYENAKCPLGCKRHVQGLCVPETMPQVTKV
;
A
#
# COMPACT_ATOMS: atom_id res chain seq x y z
N MET A 1 -20.59 7.34 -70.88
CA MET A 1 -21.87 7.78 -70.28
C MET A 1 -21.77 7.48 -68.80
N PHE A 2 -21.79 8.53 -67.99
CA PHE A 2 -21.51 8.55 -66.55
C PHE A 2 -22.61 7.84 -65.74
N CYS A 3 -22.24 7.16 -64.65
CA CYS A 3 -23.02 7.28 -63.41
C CYS A 3 -22.21 6.83 -62.19
N TYR A 4 -21.93 7.81 -61.33
CA TYR A 4 -21.47 7.69 -59.95
C TYR A 4 -22.59 7.07 -59.11
N TYR A 5 -22.30 6.11 -58.22
CA TYR A 5 -23.01 6.04 -56.94
C TYR A 5 -22.15 5.32 -55.89
N THR A 6 -21.56 6.14 -55.04
CA THR A 6 -21.00 5.77 -53.74
C THR A 6 -22.05 5.07 -52.89
N LEU A 7 -21.75 3.88 -52.38
CA LEU A 7 -22.53 3.23 -51.32
C LEU A 7 -21.63 3.02 -50.12
N PHE A 8 -21.80 3.91 -49.15
CA PHE A 8 -21.18 3.94 -47.84
C PHE A 8 -21.99 3.04 -46.87
N VAL A 9 -21.36 2.66 -45.76
CA VAL A 9 -21.95 2.11 -44.50
C VAL A 9 -22.23 0.60 -44.50
N GLY A 10 -21.69 -0.22 -43.58
CA GLY A 10 -20.85 0.08 -42.42
C GLY A 10 -20.25 -1.19 -41.81
N LEU A 11 -18.99 -1.08 -41.38
CA LEU A 11 -18.32 -2.06 -40.52
C LEU A 11 -18.80 -1.81 -39.09
N ILE A 12 -19.65 -2.68 -38.56
CA ILE A 12 -19.95 -2.72 -37.13
C ILE A 12 -18.71 -3.27 -36.42
N ILE A 13 -17.83 -2.37 -35.96
CA ILE A 13 -16.81 -2.72 -34.98
C ILE A 13 -17.54 -2.90 -33.66
N ILE A 14 -17.75 -4.15 -33.25
CA ILE A 14 -18.18 -4.47 -31.89
C ILE A 14 -17.00 -4.14 -31.00
N ALA A 15 -16.99 -2.93 -30.43
CA ALA A 15 -16.14 -2.60 -29.31
C ALA A 15 -16.53 -3.54 -28.17
N LYS A 16 -15.68 -4.53 -27.87
CA LYS A 16 -15.76 -5.24 -26.60
C LYS A 16 -15.39 -4.21 -25.53
N SER A 17 -16.41 -3.66 -24.86
CA SER A 17 -16.20 -2.96 -23.60
C SER A 17 -15.70 -4.00 -22.60
N GLU A 18 -14.38 -4.03 -22.36
CA GLU A 18 -13.86 -4.73 -21.20
C GLU A 18 -14.42 -4.03 -19.96
N ILE A 19 -15.24 -4.78 -19.24
CA ILE A 19 -15.85 -4.36 -18.00
C ILE A 19 -14.73 -4.04 -17.01
N THR A 20 -14.77 -2.82 -16.50
CA THR A 20 -13.86 -2.24 -15.52
C THR A 20 -13.62 -3.20 -14.35
N LYS A 21 -12.35 -3.51 -14.08
CA LYS A 21 -11.97 -4.09 -12.79
C LYS A 21 -12.38 -3.09 -11.71
N ASP A 22 -13.30 -3.49 -10.85
CA ASP A 22 -13.69 -2.70 -9.69
C ASP A 22 -12.45 -2.35 -8.86
N THR A 23 -12.16 -1.06 -8.76
CA THR A 23 -10.96 -0.51 -8.09
C THR A 23 -11.24 -0.43 -6.59
N ILE A 24 -11.06 -1.54 -5.89
CA ILE A 24 -11.07 -1.57 -4.42
C ILE A 24 -9.63 -1.40 -3.93
N GLY A 25 -9.37 -0.27 -3.27
CA GLY A 25 -8.09 0.01 -2.61
C GLY A 25 -8.16 -0.20 -1.10
N PHE A 26 -7.06 -0.66 -0.51
CA PHE A 26 -6.95 -0.88 0.94
C PHE A 26 -6.02 0.18 1.56
N PRO A 27 -6.43 0.86 2.64
CA PRO A 27 -5.58 1.84 3.31
C PRO A 27 -4.43 1.16 4.03
N GLU A 28 -3.23 1.73 3.90
CA GLU A 28 -2.02 1.33 4.63
C GLU A 28 -1.70 2.33 5.75
N SER A 29 -1.04 1.87 6.81
CA SER A 29 -0.59 2.75 7.90
C SER A 29 0.55 3.65 7.41
N GLU A 30 0.46 4.95 7.69
CA GLU A 30 1.53 5.90 7.39
C GLU A 30 2.66 5.79 8.42
N GLU A 31 3.90 5.64 7.95
CA GLU A 31 5.09 5.55 8.81
C GLU A 31 5.80 6.91 8.97
N ASN A 32 5.55 7.87 8.07
CA ASN A 32 6.15 9.20 8.12
C ASN A 32 5.15 10.28 8.62
N LEU A 33 5.37 10.76 9.84
CA LEU A 33 4.52 11.75 10.51
C LEU A 33 4.70 13.19 10.00
N ASN A 34 5.70 13.47 9.16
CA ASN A 34 6.08 14.84 8.77
C ASN A 34 5.51 15.28 7.42
N LEU A 35 4.57 14.54 6.83
CA LEU A 35 3.96 14.89 5.55
C LEU A 35 2.93 16.02 5.74
N VAL A 36 3.36 17.25 5.44
CA VAL A 36 2.54 18.46 5.42
C VAL A 36 1.59 18.35 4.21
N ASN A 37 0.27 18.56 4.41
CA ASN A 37 -0.81 18.55 3.39
C ASN A 37 -1.65 17.27 3.23
N LYS A 38 -1.63 16.34 4.19
CA LYS A 38 -2.35 15.07 4.00
C LYS A 38 -3.89 15.12 4.15
N LYS A 39 -4.49 16.11 4.82
CA LYS A 39 -5.97 16.19 5.07
C LYS A 39 -6.62 14.80 5.34
N GLU A 40 -6.02 13.99 6.22
CA GLU A 40 -6.53 12.63 6.55
C GLU A 40 -6.53 11.59 5.40
N ARG A 41 -5.81 11.82 4.30
CA ARG A 41 -5.56 10.83 3.24
C ARG A 41 -4.49 9.84 3.69
N TYR A 42 -4.63 8.56 3.33
CA TYR A 42 -3.65 7.50 3.63
C TYR A 42 -3.15 6.86 2.33
N PRO A 43 -1.94 6.27 2.31
CA PRO A 43 -1.47 5.54 1.14
C PRO A 43 -2.40 4.35 0.91
N VAL A 44 -2.67 4.04 -0.36
CA VAL A 44 -3.61 2.98 -0.72
C VAL A 44 -2.90 1.94 -1.57
N TYR A 45 -3.07 0.66 -1.22
CA TYR A 45 -2.70 -0.41 -2.13
C TYR A 45 -3.70 -0.48 -3.29
N LEU A 46 -3.24 -0.11 -4.50
CA LEU A 46 -4.07 -0.02 -5.69
C LEU A 46 -3.37 -0.59 -6.93
N PRO A 47 -3.36 -1.93 -7.10
CA PRO A 47 -2.58 -2.60 -8.16
C PRO A 47 -3.12 -2.35 -9.58
N SER A 48 -4.30 -1.73 -9.73
CA SER A 48 -4.79 -1.26 -11.03
C SER A 48 -4.16 0.06 -11.47
N MET A 49 -3.54 0.80 -10.54
CA MET A 49 -2.96 2.13 -10.77
C MET A 49 -1.45 2.16 -10.61
N CYS A 50 -0.91 1.50 -9.58
CA CYS A 50 0.52 1.47 -9.29
C CYS A 50 1.14 0.10 -9.57
N GLY A 51 2.46 0.11 -9.80
CA GLY A 51 3.25 -1.08 -10.07
C GLY A 51 3.38 -2.01 -8.86
N GLU A 52 4.07 -3.13 -9.07
CA GLU A 52 4.42 -4.03 -7.98
C GLU A 52 5.30 -3.32 -6.95
N ASN A 53 5.05 -3.59 -5.67
CA ASN A 53 5.78 -2.96 -4.55
C ASN A 53 5.66 -1.43 -4.46
N GLU A 54 4.61 -0.86 -5.06
CA GLU A 54 4.25 0.55 -4.90
C GLU A 54 2.93 0.69 -4.14
N LEU A 55 2.72 1.88 -3.58
CA LEU A 55 1.45 2.36 -3.04
C LEU A 55 1.05 3.66 -3.73
N TYR A 56 -0.24 3.93 -3.76
CA TYR A 56 -0.79 5.17 -4.26
C TYR A 56 -0.83 6.19 -3.12
N TYR A 57 0.14 7.09 -3.10
CA TYR A 57 0.31 8.12 -2.08
C TYR A 57 -0.45 9.40 -2.46
N PRO A 58 -1.02 10.10 -1.48
CA PRO A 58 -1.50 11.46 -1.69
C PRO A 58 -0.32 12.40 -1.98
N GLY A 59 -0.41 13.14 -3.09
CA GLY A 59 0.54 14.18 -3.46
C GLY A 59 0.36 15.47 -2.68
N ASP A 60 1.16 16.48 -3.06
CA ASP A 60 1.25 17.78 -2.37
C ASP A 60 0.01 18.65 -2.57
N GLN A 61 -0.74 18.42 -3.65
CA GLN A 61 -2.03 19.07 -3.91
C GLN A 61 -3.18 18.20 -3.41
N GLU A 62 -4.35 18.83 -3.22
CA GLU A 62 -5.54 18.19 -2.64
C GLU A 62 -6.00 16.95 -3.39
N ASP A 63 -5.99 17.02 -4.72
CA ASP A 63 -6.44 15.96 -5.62
C ASP A 63 -5.29 15.23 -6.34
N ASP A 64 -4.05 15.52 -5.97
CA ASP A 64 -2.87 14.88 -6.55
C ASP A 64 -2.55 13.58 -5.82
N TRP A 65 -2.10 12.60 -6.60
CA TRP A 65 -1.73 11.28 -6.15
C TRP A 65 -0.60 10.72 -7.01
N ILE A 66 0.33 10.03 -6.35
CA ILE A 66 1.55 9.53 -6.97
C ILE A 66 1.80 8.09 -6.56
N CYS A 67 2.30 7.27 -7.47
CA CYS A 67 2.81 5.95 -7.14
C CYS A 67 4.24 6.09 -6.62
N ASP A 68 4.50 5.55 -5.44
CA ASP A 68 5.84 5.50 -4.85
C ASP A 68 6.06 4.15 -4.14
N CYS A 69 7.33 3.80 -3.90
CA CYS A 69 7.70 2.56 -3.26
C CYS A 69 7.09 2.43 -1.86
N ARG A 70 6.65 1.23 -1.50
CA ARG A 70 6.15 0.98 -0.13
C ARG A 70 7.26 1.16 0.91
N PRO A 71 6.92 1.34 2.19
CA PRO A 71 7.91 1.45 3.26
C PRO A 71 8.92 0.29 3.25
N GLY A 72 10.22 0.62 3.28
CA GLY A 72 11.33 -0.36 3.23
C GLY A 72 11.68 -0.90 1.83
N TYR A 73 11.05 -0.38 0.77
CA TYR A 73 11.38 -0.67 -0.63
C TYR A 73 12.17 0.49 -1.25
N LEU A 74 12.98 0.17 -2.26
CA LEU A 74 13.89 1.09 -2.94
C LEU A 74 13.60 1.06 -4.44
N TYR A 75 13.45 2.25 -5.04
CA TYR A 75 13.31 2.40 -6.49
C TYR A 75 14.63 2.13 -7.18
N TYR A 76 14.65 1.24 -8.17
CA TYR A 76 15.84 0.93 -8.97
C TYR A 76 15.69 1.43 -10.42
N PRO A 77 16.33 2.55 -10.80
CA PRO A 77 16.05 3.26 -12.05
C PRO A 77 16.19 2.42 -13.32
N GLU A 78 17.18 1.51 -13.39
CA GLU A 78 17.41 0.70 -14.59
C GLU A 78 16.29 -0.31 -14.88
N LYS A 79 15.48 -0.64 -13.87
CA LYS A 79 14.33 -1.55 -13.99
C LYS A 79 13.00 -0.84 -13.87
N ASP A 80 13.00 0.45 -13.55
CA ASP A 80 11.79 1.25 -13.32
C ASP A 80 10.81 0.52 -12.37
N SER A 81 11.31 0.09 -11.22
CA SER A 81 10.54 -0.74 -10.27
C SER A 81 11.08 -0.65 -8.85
N CYS A 82 10.20 -0.88 -7.88
CA CYS A 82 10.51 -0.92 -6.46
C CYS A 82 10.89 -2.32 -5.97
N TRP A 83 11.96 -2.41 -5.19
CA TRP A 83 12.48 -3.67 -4.66
C TRP A 83 12.76 -3.59 -3.16
N PRO A 84 12.53 -4.66 -2.39
CA PRO A 84 12.74 -4.63 -0.95
C PRO A 84 14.22 -4.43 -0.62
N ALA A 85 14.52 -3.51 0.30
CA ALA A 85 15.89 -3.30 0.77
C ALA A 85 16.44 -4.57 1.45
N PHE A 86 17.75 -4.78 1.34
CA PHE A 86 18.48 -5.94 1.87
C PHE A 86 18.04 -7.31 1.31
N ARG A 87 17.33 -7.31 0.18
CA ARG A 87 17.00 -8.49 -0.62
C ARG A 87 17.74 -8.44 -1.95
N ARG A 88 17.87 -9.58 -2.64
CA ARG A 88 18.56 -9.65 -3.93
C ARG A 88 18.01 -8.63 -4.93
N GLY A 89 16.69 -8.62 -5.13
CA GLY A 89 16.03 -7.74 -6.09
C GLY A 89 16.67 -7.82 -7.49
N PRO A 90 17.09 -6.70 -8.09
CA PRO A 90 17.72 -6.66 -9.41
C PRO A 90 19.21 -7.00 -9.39
N CYS A 91 19.80 -7.21 -8.19
CA CYS A 91 21.23 -7.49 -8.04
C CYS A 91 21.60 -8.91 -8.42
N ASN A 92 22.90 -9.14 -8.63
CA ASN A 92 23.40 -10.48 -8.96
C ASN A 92 23.28 -11.44 -7.77
N ASP A 93 23.56 -12.71 -8.03
CA ASP A 93 23.64 -13.70 -6.97
C ASP A 93 24.70 -13.32 -5.92
N LYS A 94 24.36 -13.53 -4.64
CA LYS A 94 25.15 -13.14 -3.47
C LYS A 94 25.31 -11.63 -3.28
N GLU A 95 24.46 -10.84 -3.93
CA GLU A 95 24.31 -9.41 -3.66
C GLU A 95 22.91 -9.11 -3.11
N HIS A 96 22.78 -7.96 -2.44
CA HIS A 96 21.49 -7.39 -2.11
C HIS A 96 21.46 -5.90 -2.42
N LEU A 97 20.25 -5.37 -2.57
CA LEU A 97 20.03 -3.95 -2.77
C LEU A 97 20.13 -3.21 -1.44
N ARG A 98 20.92 -2.14 -1.39
CA ARG A 98 21.06 -1.30 -0.20
C ARG A 98 21.07 0.17 -0.59
N LEU A 99 20.43 1.02 0.20
CA LEU A 99 20.62 2.46 0.12
C LEU A 99 21.75 2.88 1.07
N PRO A 100 22.89 3.39 0.57
CA PRO A 100 23.93 3.93 1.43
C PRO A 100 23.41 5.13 2.23
N HIS A 101 23.97 5.34 3.42
CA HIS A 101 23.66 6.52 4.21
C HIS A 101 24.03 7.79 3.43
N ASN A 102 23.14 8.79 3.44
CA ASN A 102 23.26 10.04 2.67
C ASN A 102 23.31 9.87 1.14
N SER A 103 22.80 8.76 0.61
CA SER A 103 22.58 8.56 -0.83
C SER A 103 21.09 8.56 -1.14
N ILE A 104 20.75 8.98 -2.36
CA ILE A 104 19.42 8.81 -2.96
C ILE A 104 19.39 7.68 -4.00
N ILE A 105 20.56 7.13 -4.34
CA ILE A 105 20.71 6.06 -5.34
C ILE A 105 21.04 4.75 -4.61
N PRO A 106 20.20 3.70 -4.74
CA PRO A 106 20.50 2.40 -4.17
C PRO A 106 21.55 1.66 -5.01
N VAL A 107 22.32 0.80 -4.34
CA VAL A 107 23.42 0.05 -4.97
C VAL A 107 23.34 -1.42 -4.60
N CYS A 108 23.84 -2.27 -5.50
CA CYS A 108 24.06 -3.68 -5.22
C CYS A 108 25.35 -3.85 -4.44
N VAL A 109 25.26 -4.51 -3.29
CA VAL A 109 26.42 -4.81 -2.44
C VAL A 109 26.44 -6.29 -2.10
N LYS A 110 27.64 -6.83 -1.88
CA LYS A 110 27.83 -8.22 -1.50
C LYS A 110 27.08 -8.54 -0.21
N ASN A 111 26.22 -9.54 -0.25
CA ASN A 111 25.62 -10.15 0.92
C ASN A 111 26.50 -11.36 1.35
N PRO A 112 27.17 -11.29 2.52
CA PRO A 112 27.90 -12.45 3.04
C PRO A 112 26.97 -13.58 3.53
N CYS A 113 25.67 -13.31 3.63
CA CYS A 113 24.62 -14.28 3.92
C CYS A 113 23.85 -14.66 2.64
N ASN A 114 22.92 -15.62 2.74
CA ASN A 114 21.99 -15.93 1.66
C ASN A 114 20.89 -14.86 1.52
N ASP A 115 20.21 -14.81 0.39
CA ASP A 115 19.06 -13.92 0.19
C ASP A 115 17.99 -14.14 1.29
N GLY A 116 17.50 -13.05 1.89
CA GLY A 116 16.61 -13.08 3.05
C GLY A 116 17.28 -13.20 4.40
N PHE A 117 18.60 -13.32 4.41
CA PHE A 117 19.41 -13.22 5.61
C PHE A 117 20.33 -12.02 5.52
N VAL A 118 20.55 -11.40 6.67
CA VAL A 118 21.39 -10.22 6.83
C VAL A 118 22.35 -10.42 8.00
N VAL A 119 23.51 -9.78 7.95
CA VAL A 119 24.42 -9.76 9.10
C VAL A 119 23.81 -8.86 10.17
N TRP A 120 23.47 -9.46 11.30
CA TRP A 120 22.97 -8.78 12.48
C TRP A 120 23.78 -9.23 13.69
N LYS A 121 24.42 -8.27 14.35
CA LYS A 121 25.31 -8.52 15.51
C LYS A 121 26.34 -9.64 15.24
N GLY A 122 26.93 -9.63 14.04
CA GLY A 122 27.97 -10.60 13.62
C GLY A 122 27.46 -11.97 13.15
N THR A 123 26.16 -12.21 13.13
CA THR A 123 25.57 -13.50 12.69
C THR A 123 24.56 -13.29 11.56
N CYS A 124 24.40 -14.28 10.69
CA CYS A 124 23.34 -14.25 9.67
C CYS A 124 21.99 -14.50 10.33
N GLN A 125 21.11 -13.50 10.29
CA GLN A 125 19.76 -13.55 10.86
C GLN A 125 18.73 -13.38 9.73
N ARG A 126 17.60 -14.07 9.85
CA ARG A 126 16.53 -14.01 8.85
C ARG A 126 15.75 -12.71 9.00
N LEU A 127 15.55 -11.98 7.89
CA LEU A 127 14.65 -10.84 7.85
C LEU A 127 13.21 -11.28 8.19
N GLY A 128 12.51 -10.45 8.97
CA GLY A 128 11.16 -10.71 9.44
C GLY A 128 11.08 -11.71 10.61
N SER A 129 12.23 -12.14 11.14
CA SER A 129 12.27 -12.99 12.33
C SER A 129 12.21 -12.15 13.60
N THR A 130 11.49 -12.64 14.61
CA THR A 130 11.48 -12.08 15.98
C THR A 130 12.69 -12.55 16.79
N ALA A 131 13.32 -13.68 16.46
CA ALA A 131 14.43 -14.27 17.21
C ALA A 131 15.63 -13.33 17.48
N PRO A 132 16.12 -12.51 16.53
CA PRO A 132 17.20 -11.55 16.78
C PRO A 132 16.80 -10.35 17.66
N CYS A 133 15.50 -10.16 17.87
CA CYS A 133 14.92 -9.13 18.71
C CYS A 133 14.57 -9.73 20.08
N LYS A 134 14.72 -8.93 21.14
CA LYS A 134 14.32 -9.38 22.48
C LYS A 134 12.81 -9.62 22.51
N ILE A 135 12.38 -10.55 23.35
CA ILE A 135 10.96 -10.78 23.61
C ILE A 135 10.47 -9.63 24.50
N GLU A 136 10.05 -8.54 23.87
CA GLU A 136 9.49 -7.35 24.50
C GLU A 136 8.11 -7.06 23.89
N PHE A 137 7.24 -6.35 24.60
CA PHE A 137 5.92 -5.95 24.12
C PHE A 137 5.91 -4.45 23.78
N PRO A 138 5.46 -4.04 22.56
CA PRO A 138 4.99 -4.89 21.46
C PRO A 138 6.13 -5.72 20.83
N PRO A 139 5.84 -6.92 20.30
CA PRO A 139 6.86 -7.75 19.68
C PRO A 139 7.48 -7.03 18.49
N ALA A 140 8.80 -7.15 18.35
CA ALA A 140 9.55 -6.56 17.26
C ALA A 140 10.16 -7.64 16.36
N VAL A 141 10.30 -7.30 15.08
CA VAL A 141 10.96 -8.15 14.08
C VAL A 141 12.21 -7.47 13.56
N LEU A 142 13.23 -8.25 13.23
CA LEU A 142 14.37 -7.73 12.49
C LEU A 142 13.93 -7.38 11.07
N TRP A 143 13.80 -6.09 10.81
CA TRP A 143 13.28 -5.55 9.56
C TRP A 143 14.01 -4.26 9.16
N VAL A 144 13.64 -3.73 8.00
CA VAL A 144 14.12 -2.44 7.52
C VAL A 144 13.26 -1.35 8.15
N ASN A 145 13.88 -0.40 8.84
CA ASN A 145 13.20 0.82 9.27
C ASN A 145 13.01 1.72 8.03
N ALA A 146 11.76 2.00 7.65
CA ALA A 146 11.48 2.72 6.41
C ALA A 146 11.96 4.17 6.42
N THR A 147 12.06 4.80 7.59
CA THR A 147 12.54 6.19 7.73
C THR A 147 14.04 6.28 7.57
N THR A 148 14.79 5.35 8.15
CA THR A 148 16.26 5.40 8.15
C THR A 148 16.91 4.52 7.08
N MET A 149 16.11 3.69 6.39
CA MET A 149 16.57 2.67 5.43
C MET A 149 17.68 1.78 5.98
N SER A 150 17.61 1.47 7.28
CA SER A 150 18.58 0.65 8.00
C SER A 150 17.92 -0.52 8.71
N LEU A 151 18.70 -1.56 9.00
CA LEU A 151 18.21 -2.73 9.74
C LEU A 151 18.01 -2.39 11.21
N GLY A 152 16.88 -2.83 11.77
CA GLY A 152 16.55 -2.62 13.16
C GLY A 152 15.52 -3.63 13.66
N CYS A 153 15.31 -3.65 14.98
CA CYS A 153 14.12 -4.28 15.55
C CYS A 153 12.97 -3.29 15.44
N VAL A 154 12.10 -3.50 14.44
CA VAL A 154 10.94 -2.66 14.18
C VAL A 154 9.74 -3.26 14.92
N PRO A 155 9.05 -2.49 15.78
CA PRO A 155 7.88 -3.00 16.49
C PRO A 155 6.77 -3.34 15.49
N LEU A 156 6.13 -4.49 15.68
CA LEU A 156 4.92 -4.83 14.94
C LEU A 156 3.79 -3.95 15.46
N ASN A 157 3.36 -2.99 14.64
CA ASN A 157 2.20 -2.18 14.96
C ASN A 157 0.94 -2.99 14.63
N PHE A 158 0.48 -3.78 15.59
CA PHE A 158 -0.88 -4.28 15.55
C PHE A 158 -1.78 -3.11 15.89
N HIS A 159 -2.36 -2.45 14.89
CA HIS A 159 -3.63 -1.78 15.10
C HIS A 159 -4.63 -2.86 15.48
N ILE A 160 -4.70 -3.17 16.78
CA ILE A 160 -5.69 -4.07 17.33
C ILE A 160 -7.03 -3.41 17.02
N ARG A 161 -7.70 -3.87 15.95
CA ARG A 161 -9.07 -3.50 15.59
C ARG A 161 -10.09 -4.10 16.58
N SER A 162 -9.67 -4.33 17.82
CA SER A 162 -10.51 -4.73 18.92
C SER A 162 -10.98 -3.45 19.59
N GLU A 163 -12.05 -2.90 19.02
CA GLU A 163 -13.01 -2.18 19.83
C GLU A 163 -13.33 -3.08 21.03
N ILE A 164 -12.91 -2.67 22.24
CA ILE A 164 -13.54 -3.15 23.45
C ILE A 164 -14.99 -2.71 23.33
N ALA A 165 -15.84 -3.60 22.84
CA ALA A 165 -17.28 -3.41 22.77
C ALA A 165 -17.81 -3.42 24.21
N TYR A 166 -17.73 -2.27 24.87
CA TYR A 166 -18.44 -2.01 26.10
C TYR A 166 -19.79 -1.38 25.75
N GLU A 167 -20.78 -2.28 25.70
CA GLU A 167 -22.14 -2.11 26.18
C GLU A 167 -23.05 -1.06 25.47
N ASN A 168 -23.89 -1.61 24.59
CA ASN A 168 -25.26 -1.17 24.28
C ASN A 168 -25.48 0.19 23.58
N ALA A 169 -25.15 0.27 22.29
CA ALA A 169 -26.05 0.73 21.22
C ALA A 169 -25.39 0.47 19.84
N LYS A 170 -25.80 -0.61 19.17
CA LYS A 170 -25.22 -1.05 17.88
C LYS A 170 -25.74 -0.24 16.71
N CYS A 171 -24.89 0.57 16.08
CA CYS A 171 -24.82 0.59 14.62
C CYS A 171 -23.40 0.19 14.17
N PRO A 172 -23.19 -0.97 13.54
CA PRO A 172 -21.85 -1.41 13.13
C PRO A 172 -21.25 -0.55 12.01
N LEU A 173 -19.92 -0.39 12.01
CA LEU A 173 -19.16 0.20 10.91
C LEU A 173 -19.43 -0.60 9.61
N GLY A 174 -19.90 0.08 8.57
CA GLY A 174 -20.20 -0.52 7.26
C GLY A 174 -21.65 -0.95 7.01
N CYS A 175 -22.61 -0.67 7.91
CA CYS A 175 -24.02 -1.00 7.68
C CYS A 175 -24.76 0.00 6.76
N LYS A 176 -25.55 -0.50 5.80
CA LYS A 176 -26.53 0.29 5.02
C LYS A 176 -27.83 0.50 5.82
N ARG A 177 -28.41 1.71 5.72
CA ARG A 177 -29.64 2.13 6.42
C ARG A 177 -30.90 1.45 5.86
N HIS A 178 -31.78 1.02 6.76
CA HIS A 178 -33.11 0.48 6.45
C HIS A 178 -34.13 1.62 6.19
N VAL A 179 -35.19 1.42 5.41
CA VAL A 179 -36.22 2.47 5.12
C VAL A 179 -37.10 2.86 6.33
N GLN A 180 -37.04 2.08 7.41
CA GLN A 180 -37.92 2.15 8.58
C GLN A 180 -37.16 2.32 9.91
N GLY A 181 -35.92 2.77 9.89
CA GLY A 181 -35.40 3.36 11.13
C GLY A 181 -34.33 2.58 11.92
N LEU A 182 -33.92 1.37 11.55
CA LEU A 182 -33.10 0.52 12.44
C LEU A 182 -32.02 -0.27 11.68
N CYS A 183 -30.72 -0.07 11.87
CA CYS A 183 -30.07 1.20 12.19
C CYS A 183 -30.24 2.17 11.03
N VAL A 184 -31.23 3.02 11.25
CA VAL A 184 -31.27 4.44 10.98
C VAL A 184 -31.16 5.07 12.39
N PRO A 185 -30.69 6.31 12.54
CA PRO A 185 -30.53 6.98 13.82
C PRO A 185 -31.85 7.17 14.60
N GLU A 186 -31.74 7.35 15.91
CA GLU A 186 -32.85 7.63 16.83
C GLU A 186 -33.66 8.90 16.40
N THR A 187 -34.97 8.70 16.20
CA THR A 187 -36.10 9.68 16.24
C THR A 187 -36.62 10.42 14.97
N MET A 188 -37.97 10.51 14.90
CA MET A 188 -38.89 11.55 14.31
C MET A 188 -39.65 11.26 12.97
N PRO A 189 -40.83 11.90 12.70
CA PRO A 189 -42.02 12.17 13.55
C PRO A 189 -43.39 11.87 12.85
N GLN A 190 -44.49 12.06 13.58
CA GLN A 190 -45.89 11.80 13.18
C GLN A 190 -46.39 12.65 12.00
N VAL A 191 -47.21 12.07 11.12
CA VAL A 191 -47.95 12.81 10.08
C VAL A 191 -49.45 12.56 10.24
N THR A 192 -50.15 13.63 10.58
CA THR A 192 -51.61 13.80 10.63
C THR A 192 -52.20 13.72 9.23
N LYS A 193 -53.31 12.99 9.06
CA LYS A 193 -54.07 12.94 7.79
C LYS A 193 -55.14 14.03 7.75
N VAL A 194 -55.11 14.80 6.65
CA VAL A 194 -56.29 15.45 6.03
C VAL A 194 -57.20 14.37 5.47
#